data_AF-A0AAD8FJ93-F1
#
_entry.id   AF-A0AAD8FJ93-F1
#
_cell.length_a   1.000
_cell.length_b   1.000
_cell.length_c   1.000
_cell.angle_alpha   90.00
_cell.angle_beta   90.00
_cell.angle_gamma   90.00
#
_symmetry.space_group_name_H-M   'P 1'
#
loop_
_entity.id
_entity.type
_entity.pdbx_description
1 polymer ?
#
loop_
_entity_poly.entity_id
_entity_poly.type
_entity_poly.pdbx_seq_one_letter_code
_entity_poly.pdbx_strand_id
1 'polypeptide(L)'
;MDYLNRWRRNRKLLTSWTSNSVALLSQQHVNDLIMNFVIGDMQAFSVVESPEFIKLLTGLQPGKTVMTRKTITGNIEDEYKTMHDDLQQMLSLVTGVCKTA
;
A
#
# COMPACT_ATOMS: atom_id res chain seq x y z
N MET A 1 -33.93 -9.22 21.82
CA MET A 1 -33.29 -9.59 20.54
C MET A 1 -33.65 -8.53 19.50
N ASP A 2 -33.01 -7.36 19.55
CA ASP A 2 -33.41 -6.19 18.75
C ASP A 2 -32.21 -5.49 18.08
N TYR A 3 -31.15 -6.27 17.80
CA TYR A 3 -29.94 -5.75 17.16
C TYR A 3 -30.06 -5.68 15.62
N LEU A 4 -30.98 -6.44 15.02
CA LEU A 4 -31.14 -6.51 13.56
C LEU A 4 -31.95 -5.34 12.97
N ASN A 5 -32.81 -4.69 13.76
CA ASN A 5 -33.70 -3.63 13.27
C ASN A 5 -33.09 -2.22 13.28
N ARG A 6 -31.86 -2.06 13.82
CA ARG A 6 -31.12 -0.78 13.77
C ARG A 6 -30.42 -0.56 12.42
N TRP A 7 -29.95 -1.64 11.78
CA TRP A 7 -29.18 -1.57 10.53
C TRP A 7 -30.02 -1.28 9.28
N ARG A 8 -31.34 -1.51 9.32
CA ARG A 8 -32.23 -1.34 8.16
C ARG A 8 -32.69 0.11 7.94
N ARG A 9 -32.64 0.97 8.96
CA ARG A 9 -33.09 2.38 8.89
C ARG A 9 -32.02 3.36 8.40
N ASN A 10 -30.74 3.02 8.52
CA ASN A 10 -29.64 3.93 8.15
C ASN A 10 -29.20 3.87 6.68
N ARG A 11 -29.84 3.04 5.84
CA ARG A 11 -29.43 2.90 4.43
C ARG A 11 -29.71 4.16 3.59
N LYS A 12 -30.72 4.96 3.96
CA LYS A 12 -31.08 6.22 3.27
C LYS A 12 -30.26 7.44 3.71
N LEU A 13 -29.59 7.36 4.87
CA LEU A 13 -28.73 8.44 5.38
C LEU A 13 -27.29 8.30 4.89
N LEU A 14 -26.86 7.09 4.52
CA LEU A 14 -25.52 6.85 3.95
C LEU A 14 -25.37 7.36 2.51
N THR A 15 -26.47 7.50 1.76
CA THR A 15 -26.43 7.93 0.35
C THR A 15 -26.34 9.44 0.16
N SER A 16 -26.61 10.26 1.19
CA SER A 16 -26.47 11.72 1.09
C SER A 16 -25.05 12.21 1.41
N TRP A 17 -24.22 11.38 2.05
CA TRP A 17 -22.82 11.71 2.38
C TRP A 17 -21.85 11.45 1.23
N THR A 18 -22.27 10.70 0.20
CA THR A 18 -21.45 10.40 -0.98
C THR A 18 -21.44 11.51 -2.03
N SER A 19 -22.08 12.67 -1.75
CA SER A 19 -21.98 13.84 -2.62
C SER A 19 -20.62 14.56 -2.53
N ASN A 20 -19.77 14.20 -1.57
CA ASN A 20 -18.32 14.32 -1.70
C ASN A 20 -17.82 12.96 -2.15
N SER A 21 -17.72 12.77 -3.45
CA SER A 21 -17.02 11.63 -4.05
C SER A 21 -15.63 11.57 -3.43
N VAL A 22 -15.41 10.63 -2.51
CA VAL A 22 -14.05 10.20 -2.13
C VAL A 22 -13.41 9.86 -3.47
N ALA A 23 -12.47 10.69 -3.92
CA ALA A 23 -11.92 10.55 -5.26
C ALA A 23 -11.46 9.10 -5.42
N LEU A 24 -12.04 8.39 -6.40
CA LEU A 24 -11.67 7.02 -6.69
C LEU A 24 -10.21 7.04 -7.11
N LEU A 25 -9.34 6.56 -6.23
CA LEU A 25 -7.92 6.53 -6.49
C LEU A 25 -7.63 5.55 -7.64
N SER A 26 -6.57 5.76 -8.41
CA SER A 26 -6.11 4.71 -9.33
C SER A 26 -5.59 3.51 -8.53
N GLN A 27 -5.59 2.31 -9.15
CA GLN A 27 -5.01 1.15 -8.47
C GLN A 27 -3.53 1.36 -8.16
N GLN A 28 -2.80 1.97 -9.09
CA GLN A 28 -1.39 2.32 -8.90
C GLN A 28 -1.20 3.21 -7.69
N HIS A 29 -2.01 4.26 -7.55
CA HIS A 29 -1.86 5.18 -6.42
C HIS A 29 -2.15 4.48 -5.07
N VAL A 30 -3.10 3.56 -5.02
CA VAL A 30 -3.33 2.74 -3.81
C VAL A 30 -2.13 1.85 -3.52
N ASN A 31 -1.54 1.22 -4.54
CA ASN A 31 -0.33 0.41 -4.40
C ASN A 31 0.83 1.24 -3.84
N ASP A 32 1.06 2.45 -4.38
CA ASP A 32 2.12 3.35 -3.93
C ASP A 32 1.91 3.75 -2.46
N LEU A 33 0.68 4.04 -2.05
CA LEU A 33 0.35 4.35 -0.65
C LEU A 33 0.62 3.16 0.28
N ILE A 34 0.27 1.94 -0.14
CA ILE A 34 0.56 0.72 0.63
C ILE A 34 2.07 0.52 0.75
N MET A 35 2.82 0.66 -0.34
CA MET A 35 4.28 0.54 -0.34
C MET A 35 4.93 1.58 0.57
N ASN A 36 4.49 2.84 0.49
CA ASN A 36 4.98 3.92 1.34
C ASN A 36 4.72 3.67 2.82
N PHE A 37 3.53 3.15 3.17
CA PHE A 37 3.23 2.74 4.54
C PHE A 37 4.15 1.60 5.02
N VAL A 38 4.33 0.57 4.20
CA VAL A 38 5.12 -0.61 4.57
C VAL A 38 6.61 -0.25 4.72
N ILE A 39 7.17 0.50 3.78
CA ILE A 39 8.59 0.89 3.80
C ILE A 39 8.82 1.99 4.84
N GLY A 40 8.00 3.03 4.84
CA GLY A 40 8.17 4.23 5.67
C GLY A 40 8.10 3.92 7.17
N ASP A 41 7.17 3.05 7.57
CA ASP A 41 7.04 2.63 8.97
C ASP A 41 7.70 1.27 9.26
N MET A 42 8.51 0.75 8.33
CA MET A 42 9.18 -0.56 8.45
C MET A 42 8.25 -1.70 8.89
N GLN A 43 7.04 -1.73 8.34
CA GLN A 43 6.04 -2.72 8.71
C GLN A 43 6.44 -4.12 8.23
N ALA A 44 6.01 -5.13 8.98
CA ALA A 44 6.12 -6.51 8.51
C ALA A 44 5.34 -6.67 7.19
N PHE A 45 5.94 -7.30 6.17
CA PHE A 45 5.28 -7.45 4.86
C PHE A 45 3.98 -8.27 4.92
N SER A 46 3.78 -9.09 5.96
CA SER A 46 2.52 -9.81 6.20
C SER A 46 1.36 -8.90 6.61
N VAL A 47 1.61 -7.63 6.96
CA VAL A 47 0.57 -6.68 7.38
C VAL A 47 -0.51 -6.51 6.31
N VAL A 48 -0.15 -6.61 5.02
CA VAL A 48 -1.11 -6.43 3.93
C VAL A 48 -2.06 -7.61 3.75
N GLU A 49 -1.74 -8.74 4.38
CA GLU A 49 -2.57 -9.95 4.41
C GLU A 49 -3.41 -10.04 5.70
N SER A 50 -3.25 -9.10 6.64
CA SER A 50 -4.10 -9.02 7.82
C SER A 50 -5.55 -8.74 7.40
N PRO A 51 -6.53 -9.49 7.95
CA PRO A 51 -7.95 -9.25 7.68
C PRO A 51 -8.40 -7.81 7.99
N GLU A 52 -7.88 -7.23 9.07
CA GLU A 52 -8.19 -5.88 9.53
C GLU A 52 -7.66 -4.82 8.58
N PHE A 53 -6.44 -5.02 8.06
CA PHE A 53 -5.85 -4.14 7.06
C PHE A 53 -6.61 -4.18 5.74
N ILE A 54 -6.96 -5.39 5.27
CA ILE A 54 -7.77 -5.58 4.07
C ILE A 54 -9.14 -4.92 4.24
N LYS A 55 -9.79 -5.10 5.40
CA LYS A 55 -11.09 -4.48 5.70
C LYS A 55 -11.01 -2.96 5.74
N LEU A 56 -9.93 -2.39 6.26
CA LEU A 56 -9.69 -0.96 6.25
C LEU A 56 -9.60 -0.42 4.81
N LEU A 57 -8.73 -1.02 3.99
CA LEU A 57 -8.53 -0.56 2.62
C LEU A 57 -9.77 -0.74 1.74
N THR A 58 -10.43 -1.90 1.82
CA THR A 58 -11.66 -2.15 1.07
C THR A 58 -12.83 -1.27 1.53
N GLY A 59 -12.84 -0.86 2.81
CA GLY A 59 -13.82 0.10 3.33
C GLY A 59 -13.60 1.52 2.83
N LEU A 60 -12.34 1.95 2.68
CA LEU A 60 -11.98 3.29 2.21
C LEU A 60 -12.02 3.43 0.68
N GLN A 61 -11.57 2.40 -0.04
CA GLN A 61 -11.48 2.37 -1.50
C GLN A 61 -12.11 1.06 -2.02
N PRO A 62 -13.46 0.99 -2.02
CA PRO A 62 -14.16 -0.18 -2.52
C PRO A 62 -13.84 -0.43 -4.00
N GLY A 63 -13.57 -1.69 -4.36
CA GLY A 63 -13.24 -2.10 -5.72
C GLY A 63 -11.74 -2.03 -6.08
N LYS A 64 -10.87 -1.71 -5.12
CA LYS A 64 -9.42 -1.82 -5.27
C LYS A 64 -8.89 -3.11 -4.66
N THR A 65 -7.85 -3.63 -5.26
CA THR A 65 -7.18 -4.85 -4.80
C THR A 65 -6.05 -4.47 -3.84
N VAL A 66 -5.96 -5.17 -2.72
CA VAL A 66 -4.84 -5.05 -1.78
C VAL A 66 -3.69 -5.92 -2.28
N MET A 67 -2.47 -5.39 -2.26
CA MET A 67 -1.29 -6.15 -2.66
C MET A 67 -1.04 -7.34 -1.73
N THR A 68 -0.48 -8.42 -2.27
CA THR A 68 -0.04 -9.56 -1.46
C THR A 68 1.35 -9.33 -0.91
N ARG A 69 1.72 -10.06 0.14
CA ARG A 69 3.09 -10.04 0.67
C ARG A 69 4.12 -10.35 -0.40
N LYS A 70 3.84 -11.36 -1.25
CA LYS A 70 4.73 -11.77 -2.35
C LYS A 70 4.95 -10.64 -3.35
N THR A 71 3.88 -9.90 -3.69
CA THR A 71 3.97 -8.74 -4.59
C THR A 71 4.84 -7.64 -3.99
N ILE A 72 4.68 -7.33 -2.71
CA ILE A 72 5.52 -6.34 -2.02
C ILE A 72 6.99 -6.76 -2.05
N THR A 73 7.27 -8.00 -1.66
CA THR A 73 8.64 -8.52 -1.63
C THR A 73 9.28 -8.44 -3.02
N GLY A 74 8.59 -8.89 -4.07
CA GLY A 74 9.11 -8.78 -5.44
C GLY A 74 9.39 -7.34 -5.86
N ASN A 75 8.46 -6.42 -5.62
CA ASN A 75 8.65 -5.01 -5.96
C ASN A 75 9.87 -4.39 -5.24
N ILE A 76 10.08 -4.73 -3.96
CA ILE A 76 11.22 -4.23 -3.18
C ILE A 76 12.53 -4.84 -3.69
N GLU A 77 12.54 -6.13 -3.98
CA GLU A 77 13.72 -6.83 -4.51
C GLU A 77 14.13 -6.27 -5.89
N ASP A 78 13.15 -6.02 -6.77
CA ASP A 78 13.39 -5.45 -8.09
C ASP A 78 13.98 -4.03 -7.98
N GLU A 79 13.38 -3.16 -7.17
CA GLU A 79 13.86 -1.79 -6.97
C GLU A 79 15.26 -1.77 -6.31
N TYR A 80 15.49 -2.63 -5.32
CA TYR A 80 16.80 -2.79 -4.70
C TYR A 80 17.86 -3.21 -5.72
N LYS A 81 17.52 -4.18 -6.59
CA LYS A 81 18.43 -4.66 -7.62
C LYS A 81 18.77 -3.55 -8.62
N THR A 82 17.79 -2.79 -9.08
CA THR A 82 18.01 -1.65 -9.97
C THR A 82 18.95 -0.63 -9.34
N MET A 83 18.67 -0.21 -8.11
CA MET A 83 19.53 0.73 -7.37
C MET A 83 20.95 0.18 -7.17
N HIS A 84 21.08 -1.10 -6.84
CA HIS A 84 22.37 -1.75 -6.67
C HIS A 84 23.17 -1.76 -7.98
N ASP A 85 22.55 -2.16 -9.08
CA ASP A 85 23.19 -2.24 -10.39
C ASP A 85 23.62 -0.85 -10.89
N ASP A 86 22.78 0.18 -10.67
CA ASP A 86 23.11 1.57 -10.97
C ASP A 86 24.31 2.07 -10.17
N LEU A 87 24.32 1.83 -8.85
CA LEU A 87 25.45 2.20 -8.00
C LEU A 87 26.73 1.45 -8.39
N GLN A 88 26.62 0.17 -8.71
CA GLN A 88 27.74 -0.64 -9.18
C GLN A 88 28.31 -0.09 -10.48
N GLN A 89 27.44 0.29 -11.42
CA GLN A 89 27.84 0.93 -12.67
C GLN A 89 28.55 2.26 -12.41
N MET A 90 27.98 3.14 -11.59
CA MET A 90 28.59 4.43 -11.24
C MET A 90 29.97 4.25 -10.59
N LEU A 91 30.10 3.29 -9.67
CA LEU A 91 31.37 3.00 -9.00
C LEU A 91 32.42 2.40 -9.93
N SER A 92 32.01 1.62 -10.95
CA SER A 92 32.93 1.06 -11.95
C SER A 92 33.64 2.13 -12.79
N LEU A 93 33.08 3.34 -12.87
CA LEU A 93 33.63 4.46 -13.64
C LEU A 93 34.70 5.25 -12.88
N VAL A 94 34.86 5.01 -11.57
CA VAL A 94 35.73 5.79 -10.68
C VAL A 94 36.97 4.97 -10.30
N THR A 95 38.14 5.63 -10.28
CA THR A 95 39.45 4.95 -10.11
C THR A 95 39.69 4.44 -8.68
N GLY A 96 39.00 5.01 -7.69
CA GLY A 96 39.12 4.62 -6.29
C GLY A 96 38.03 5.27 -5.45
N VAL A 97 37.57 4.54 -4.43
CA VAL A 97 36.58 5.02 -3.46
C VAL A 97 37.22 5.05 -2.08
N CYS A 98 37.12 6.19 -1.40
CA CYS A 98 37.49 6.29 0.00
C CYS A 98 36.41 5.62 0.84
N LYS A 99 36.78 4.57 1.58
CA LYS A 99 35.90 3.96 2.59
C LYS A 99 36.25 4.55 3.94
N THR A 100 35.28 5.05 4.68
CA THR A 100 35.44 5.36 6.11
C THR A 100 35.45 4.03 6.86
N ALA A 101 36.61 3.63 7.37
CA ALA A 101 36.78 2.46 8.23
C ALA A 101 36.28 2.75 9.65
#